data_AF-A0AAJ0ULR3-F1
#
_entry.id   AF-A0AAJ0ULR3-F1
#
_cell.length_a   1.000
_cell.length_b   1.000
_cell.length_c   1.000
_cell.angle_alpha   90.00
_cell.angle_beta   90.00
_cell.angle_gamma   90.00
#
_symmetry.space_group_name_H-M   'P 1'
#
loop_
_entity.id
_entity.type
_entity.pdbx_description
1 polymer ?
#
loop_
_entity_poly.entity_id
_entity_poly.type
_entity_poly.pdbx_seq_one_letter_code
_entity_poly.pdbx_strand_id
1 'polypeptide(L)'
;TKIAALDAMLLFMFTLSVYAFTRGLESRKWFIISLIVTGLTVATKFNAVTLFVLLPVIYFIHRRPKAIGKKHLLLIPFVSAAVLYLVWPRLWFDPIGGLLANFNWWQSLGDVSEYFLGGLSHPIYYMATYVVVTTPVLILATLALGVYYSARHRDGENLTLLAWLLIPLFVYSFYHFRQAGPRYVIMIYPAVAMLAGIGIHRISSWLSGMHRFNARKTAVYMAIPFIVFVYLLAVDVSVHPYYLDYYNELVGGPGNVYNNHMFAIGQWGEGIGEAAFWLNSNAKPNSTVQYFVQPRHAVPFPSRMRADLTDITPFIPKYISGTENINWDMTNVTPEADYLVENTFFRLYMNESFHADIAGSYELIKTIDVQGAPLAWVYTRK
;
A
#
# COMPACT_ATOMS: atom_id res chain seq x y z
N THR A 1 -10.50 10.12 -5.90
CA THR A 1 -10.55 10.48 -4.45
C THR A 1 -9.16 10.30 -3.84
N LYS A 2 -8.53 11.33 -3.25
CA LYS A 2 -7.20 11.17 -2.61
C LYS A 2 -7.39 10.77 -1.14
N ILE A 3 -6.97 9.56 -0.77
CA ILE A 3 -7.19 9.02 0.58
C ILE A 3 -6.06 9.45 1.50
N ALA A 4 -6.40 10.06 2.63
CA ALA A 4 -5.49 10.27 3.74
C ALA A 4 -5.23 8.92 4.43
N ALA A 5 -4.25 8.19 3.94
CA ALA A 5 -3.87 6.90 4.49
C ALA A 5 -2.82 7.06 5.61
N LEU A 6 -2.86 6.14 6.58
CA LEU A 6 -1.87 6.07 7.67
C LEU A 6 -0.48 5.60 7.20
N ASP A 7 -0.34 5.24 5.92
CA ASP A 7 0.88 4.62 5.39
C ASP A 7 2.08 5.58 5.38
N ALA A 8 1.87 6.88 5.08
CA ALA A 8 2.94 7.87 5.12
C ALA A 8 3.46 8.10 6.56
N MET A 9 2.54 8.17 7.53
CA MET A 9 2.90 8.29 8.95
C MET A 9 3.62 7.03 9.44
N LEU A 10 3.15 5.84 9.04
CA LEU A 10 3.81 4.58 9.34
C LEU A 10 5.24 4.56 8.78
N LEU A 11 5.44 4.91 7.50
CA LEU A 11 6.74 4.95 6.86
C LEU A 11 7.72 5.84 7.62
N PHE A 12 7.29 7.05 7.97
CA PHE A 12 8.09 8.00 8.74
C PHE A 12 8.44 7.46 10.12
N MET A 13 7.44 7.02 10.89
CA MET A 13 7.63 6.56 12.27
C MET A 13 8.44 5.26 12.34
N PHE A 14 8.22 4.32 11.42
CA PHE A 14 9.02 3.10 11.31
C PHE A 14 10.48 3.40 11.01
N THR A 15 10.73 4.30 10.04
CA THR A 15 12.09 4.78 9.72
C THR A 15 12.74 5.44 10.92
N LEU A 16 12.01 6.31 11.62
CA LEU A 16 12.50 6.99 12.80
C LEU A 16 12.79 6.00 13.95
N SER A 17 11.96 4.96 14.13
CA SER A 17 12.23 3.88 15.09
C SER A 17 13.56 3.18 14.79
N VAL A 18 13.78 2.77 13.54
CA VAL A 18 15.02 2.06 13.12
C VAL A 18 16.24 2.96 13.26
N TYR A 19 16.13 4.23 12.83
CA TYR A 19 17.20 5.21 12.95
C TYR A 19 17.54 5.51 14.42
N ALA A 20 16.54 5.87 15.23
CA ALA A 20 16.72 6.19 16.64
C ALA A 20 17.27 5.00 17.42
N PHE A 21 16.83 3.77 17.09
CA PHE A 21 17.35 2.56 17.73
C PHE A 21 18.82 2.33 17.41
N THR A 22 19.22 2.47 16.13
CA THR A 22 20.62 2.37 15.71
C THR A 22 21.51 3.39 16.44
N ARG A 23 21.05 4.65 16.55
CA ARG A 23 21.73 5.68 17.38
C ARG A 23 21.68 5.33 18.88
N GLY A 24 20.62 4.66 19.31
CA GLY A 24 20.38 4.19 20.67
C GLY A 24 21.39 3.15 21.16
N LEU A 25 22.01 2.41 20.24
CA LEU A 25 23.11 1.48 20.55
C LEU A 25 24.33 2.20 21.15
N GLU A 26 24.51 3.48 20.82
CA GLU A 26 25.61 4.32 21.31
C GLU A 26 25.16 5.39 22.31
N SER A 27 23.86 5.69 22.40
CA SER A 27 23.33 6.76 23.25
C SER A 27 22.01 6.37 23.92
N ARG A 28 21.97 6.38 25.26
CA ARG A 28 20.75 6.08 26.03
C ARG A 28 19.59 7.02 25.72
N LYS A 29 19.87 8.29 25.42
CA LYS A 29 18.84 9.27 25.02
C LYS A 29 18.12 8.81 23.75
N TRP A 30 18.89 8.41 22.73
CA TRP A 30 18.33 7.90 21.47
C TRP A 30 17.62 6.57 21.65
N PHE A 31 18.08 5.72 22.56
CA PHE A 31 17.38 4.49 22.90
C PHE A 31 16.00 4.76 23.50
N ILE A 32 15.88 5.69 24.46
CA ILE A 32 14.58 6.08 25.03
C ILE A 32 13.65 6.64 23.93
N ILE A 33 14.18 7.51 23.06
CA ILE A 33 13.41 8.02 21.91
C ILE A 33 12.92 6.87 21.04
N SER A 34 13.78 5.88 20.75
CA SER A 34 13.40 4.71 19.94
C SER A 34 12.26 3.92 20.57
N LEU A 35 12.26 3.71 21.89
CA LEU A 35 11.19 2.99 22.59
C LEU A 35 9.85 3.69 22.45
N ILE A 36 9.83 5.02 22.64
CA ILE A 36 8.60 5.83 22.54
C ILE A 36 8.10 5.83 21.09
N VAL A 37 8.98 6.09 20.13
CA VAL A 37 8.62 6.14 18.71
C VAL A 37 8.12 4.77 18.23
N THR A 38 8.77 3.66 18.61
CA THR A 38 8.26 2.31 18.30
C THR A 38 6.86 2.07 18.85
N GLY A 39 6.56 2.53 20.07
CA GLY A 39 5.20 2.48 20.62
C GLY A 39 4.19 3.26 19.78
N LEU A 40 4.54 4.48 19.35
CA LEU A 40 3.70 5.29 18.46
C LEU A 40 3.53 4.65 17.08
N THR A 41 4.58 4.04 16.53
CA THR A 41 4.52 3.32 15.24
C THR A 41 3.54 2.15 15.32
N VAL A 42 3.61 1.34 16.39
CA VAL A 42 2.68 0.23 16.64
C VAL A 42 1.25 0.72 16.85
N ALA A 43 1.06 1.85 17.54
CA ALA A 43 -0.24 2.48 17.69
C ALA A 43 -0.81 3.04 16.38
N THR A 44 0.04 3.37 15.40
CA THR A 44 -0.39 3.87 14.09
C THR A 44 -0.96 2.76 13.22
N LYS A 45 -0.26 1.62 13.13
CA LYS A 45 -0.72 0.48 12.32
C LYS A 45 -0.13 -0.81 12.86
N PHE A 46 -0.97 -1.85 12.97
CA PHE A 46 -0.58 -3.12 13.55
C PHE A 46 0.59 -3.79 12.82
N ASN A 47 0.82 -3.47 11.55
CA ASN A 47 1.90 -4.09 10.79
C ASN A 47 3.30 -3.66 11.28
N ALA A 48 3.38 -2.60 12.07
CA ALA A 48 4.61 -2.16 12.72
C ALA A 48 5.14 -3.11 13.81
N VAL A 49 4.37 -4.12 14.23
CA VAL A 49 4.82 -5.12 15.21
C VAL A 49 6.08 -5.89 14.76
N THR A 50 6.38 -5.87 13.46
CA THR A 50 7.66 -6.36 12.91
C THR A 50 8.89 -5.68 13.52
N LEU A 51 8.76 -4.46 14.08
CA LEU A 51 9.81 -3.81 14.87
C LEU A 51 10.25 -4.63 16.09
N PHE A 52 9.35 -5.42 16.68
CA PHE A 52 9.68 -6.27 17.82
C PHE A 52 10.63 -7.42 17.46
N VAL A 53 10.74 -7.76 16.17
CA VAL A 53 11.73 -8.71 15.65
C VAL A 53 12.94 -7.97 15.10
N LEU A 54 12.70 -6.92 14.31
CA LEU A 54 13.75 -6.17 13.63
C LEU A 54 14.74 -5.51 14.60
N LEU A 55 14.26 -4.81 15.64
CA LEU A 55 15.15 -4.06 16.54
C LEU A 55 16.07 -4.99 17.36
N PRO A 56 15.61 -6.11 17.95
CA PRO A 56 16.51 -7.10 18.52
C PRO A 56 17.55 -7.65 17.53
N VAL A 57 17.15 -7.92 16.28
CA VAL A 57 18.09 -8.37 15.24
C VAL A 57 19.16 -7.31 14.98
N ILE A 58 18.79 -6.04 14.87
CA ILE A 58 19.73 -4.91 14.73
C ILE A 58 20.70 -4.87 15.93
N TYR A 59 20.21 -5.04 17.15
CA TYR A 59 21.08 -5.10 18.34
C TYR A 59 22.16 -6.19 18.21
N PHE A 60 21.79 -7.38 17.73
CA PHE A 60 22.74 -8.50 17.57
C PHE A 60 23.68 -8.32 16.37
N ILE A 61 23.22 -7.69 15.30
CA ILE A 61 24.05 -7.31 14.14
C ILE A 61 25.21 -6.43 14.59
N HIS A 62 24.95 -5.45 15.46
CA HIS A 62 25.94 -4.44 15.84
C HIS A 62 26.95 -4.87 16.92
N ARG A 63 26.90 -6.13 17.40
CA ARG A 63 27.85 -6.89 18.28
C ARG A 63 28.41 -6.25 19.56
N ARG A 64 28.61 -4.92 19.63
CA ARG A 64 29.20 -4.17 20.76
C ARG A 64 28.42 -2.86 21.02
N PRO A 65 27.12 -2.94 21.35
CA PRO A 65 26.38 -1.75 21.79
C PRO A 65 27.02 -1.20 23.08
N LYS A 66 27.24 0.11 23.11
CA LYS A 66 27.91 0.81 24.22
C LYS A 66 26.92 1.27 25.28
N ALA A 67 25.74 1.71 24.86
CA ALA A 67 24.78 2.37 25.74
C ALA A 67 23.76 1.41 26.38
N ILE A 68 23.49 0.28 25.74
CA ILE A 68 22.44 -0.68 26.12
C ILE A 68 22.95 -2.13 26.08
N GLY A 69 22.43 -2.95 26.99
CA GLY A 69 22.68 -4.40 27.05
C GLY A 69 21.42 -5.23 26.74
N LYS A 70 21.57 -6.54 26.54
CA LYS A 70 20.49 -7.46 26.11
C LYS A 70 19.18 -7.36 26.91
N LYS A 71 19.27 -7.14 28.23
CA LYS A 71 18.10 -6.99 29.11
C LYS A 71 17.21 -5.79 28.72
N HIS A 72 17.79 -4.75 28.12
CA HIS A 72 17.05 -3.57 27.68
C HIS A 72 16.14 -3.87 26.48
N LEU A 73 16.39 -4.93 25.72
CA LEU A 73 15.50 -5.33 24.62
C LEU A 73 14.10 -5.71 25.11
N LEU A 74 13.99 -6.17 26.36
CA LEU A 74 12.69 -6.45 27.00
C LEU A 74 11.86 -5.17 27.13
N LEU A 75 12.48 -4.00 27.22
CA LEU A 75 11.75 -2.72 27.34
C LEU A 75 10.99 -2.36 26.06
N ILE A 76 11.37 -2.89 24.90
CA ILE A 76 10.73 -2.56 23.61
C ILE A 76 9.23 -2.90 23.64
N PRO A 77 8.80 -4.16 23.88
CA PRO A 77 7.38 -4.47 23.94
C PRO A 77 6.66 -3.80 25.10
N PHE A 78 7.27 -3.68 26.30
CA PHE A 78 6.60 -3.08 27.46
C PHE A 78 6.36 -1.58 27.30
N VAL A 79 7.36 -0.81 26.85
CA VAL A 79 7.18 0.62 26.60
C VAL A 79 6.24 0.84 25.41
N SER A 80 6.30 -0.01 24.38
CA SER A 80 5.35 0.07 23.27
C SER A 80 3.91 -0.17 23.71
N ALA A 81 3.68 -1.16 24.58
CA ALA A 81 2.36 -1.41 25.15
C ALA A 81 1.88 -0.25 26.04
N ALA A 82 2.77 0.34 26.84
CA ALA A 82 2.44 1.50 27.66
C ALA A 82 2.08 2.72 26.78
N VAL A 83 2.85 3.01 25.73
CA VAL A 83 2.55 4.08 24.78
C VAL A 83 1.23 3.82 24.07
N LEU A 84 1.01 2.59 23.58
CA LEU A 84 -0.25 2.18 22.95
C LEU A 84 -1.45 2.44 23.87
N TYR A 85 -1.36 2.03 25.13
CA TYR A 85 -2.38 2.30 26.15
C TYR A 85 -2.62 3.80 26.32
N LEU A 86 -1.56 4.60 26.46
CA LEU A 86 -1.66 6.04 26.68
C LEU A 86 -2.29 6.79 25.49
N VAL A 87 -1.96 6.41 24.26
CA VAL A 87 -2.43 7.12 23.06
C VAL A 87 -3.74 6.59 22.50
N TRP A 88 -4.24 5.47 23.01
CA TRP A 88 -5.49 4.87 22.54
C TRP A 88 -6.54 4.81 23.66
N PRO A 89 -7.37 5.87 23.81
CA PRO A 89 -8.34 5.97 24.90
C PRO A 89 -9.32 4.80 25.03
N ARG A 90 -9.58 4.08 23.92
CA ARG A 90 -10.40 2.86 23.92
C ARG A 90 -9.86 1.81 24.90
N LEU A 91 -8.55 1.77 25.13
CA LEU A 91 -7.91 0.81 26.02
C LEU A 91 -7.98 1.21 27.49
N TRP A 92 -8.36 2.44 27.84
CA TRP A 92 -8.27 2.93 29.22
C TRP A 92 -9.22 2.21 30.17
N PHE A 93 -10.43 1.91 29.71
CA PHE A 93 -11.49 1.30 30.51
C PHE A 93 -11.48 -0.22 30.44
N ASP A 94 -11.11 -0.79 29.30
CA ASP A 94 -11.00 -2.24 29.08
C ASP A 94 -9.82 -2.54 28.13
N PRO A 95 -8.58 -2.61 28.66
CA PRO A 95 -7.40 -2.76 27.82
C PRO A 95 -7.39 -4.08 27.05
N ILE A 96 -7.78 -5.16 27.71
CA ILE A 96 -7.73 -6.51 27.13
C ILE A 96 -8.90 -6.73 26.19
N GLY A 97 -10.13 -6.44 26.63
CA GLY A 97 -11.31 -6.61 25.78
C GLY A 97 -11.32 -5.64 24.61
N GLY A 98 -10.79 -4.42 24.78
CA GLY A 98 -10.59 -3.46 23.69
C GLY A 98 -9.63 -3.98 22.60
N LEU A 99 -8.51 -4.59 22.99
CA LEU A 99 -7.57 -5.21 22.05
C LEU A 99 -8.15 -6.45 21.37
N LEU A 100 -8.76 -7.35 22.14
CA LEU A 100 -9.39 -8.57 21.61
C LEU A 100 -10.53 -8.24 20.65
N ALA A 101 -11.37 -7.25 20.99
CA ALA A 101 -12.44 -6.80 20.10
C ALA A 101 -11.89 -6.26 18.77
N ASN A 102 -10.78 -5.50 18.80
CA ASN A 102 -10.16 -5.03 17.57
C ASN A 102 -9.57 -6.19 16.76
N PHE A 103 -8.88 -7.13 17.42
CA PHE A 103 -8.32 -8.30 16.74
C PHE A 103 -9.41 -9.19 16.12
N ASN A 104 -10.48 -9.47 16.86
CA ASN A 104 -11.63 -10.24 16.39
C ASN A 104 -12.36 -9.51 15.25
N TRP A 105 -12.45 -8.18 15.29
CA TRP A 105 -13.00 -7.41 14.19
C TRP A 105 -12.18 -7.62 12.91
N TRP A 106 -10.85 -7.48 12.97
CA TRP A 106 -9.99 -7.76 11.81
C TRP A 106 -10.09 -9.22 11.33
N GLN A 107 -10.24 -10.18 12.26
CA GLN A 107 -10.47 -11.58 11.88
C GLN A 107 -11.82 -11.81 11.20
N SER A 108 -12.86 -11.10 11.64
CA SER A 108 -14.21 -11.22 11.09
C SER A 108 -14.36 -10.66 9.67
N LEU A 109 -13.41 -9.83 9.21
CA LEU A 109 -13.44 -9.27 7.86
C LEU A 109 -13.18 -10.32 6.78
N GLY A 110 -12.65 -11.49 7.14
CA GLY A 110 -12.29 -12.55 6.20
C GLY A 110 -11.15 -12.16 5.27
N ASP A 111 -10.78 -13.08 4.38
CA ASP A 111 -9.89 -12.80 3.26
C ASP A 111 -10.69 -12.14 2.13
N VAL A 112 -10.25 -10.98 1.67
CA VAL A 112 -10.77 -10.40 0.42
C VAL A 112 -10.17 -11.23 -0.72
N SER A 113 -11.04 -11.93 -1.46
CA SER A 113 -10.65 -12.57 -2.71
C SER A 113 -10.22 -11.49 -3.69
N GLU A 114 -8.95 -11.53 -4.09
CA GLU A 114 -8.44 -10.69 -5.16
C GLU A 114 -7.64 -11.50 -6.17
N TYR A 115 -7.61 -11.01 -7.41
CA TYR A 115 -6.81 -11.63 -8.45
C TYR A 115 -5.32 -11.56 -8.13
N PHE A 116 -4.65 -12.69 -8.34
CA PHE A 116 -3.22 -12.87 -8.20
C PHE A 116 -2.74 -13.92 -9.21
N LEU A 117 -1.95 -13.48 -10.19
CA LEU A 117 -1.44 -14.25 -11.32
C LEU A 117 -2.52 -15.09 -12.04
N GLY A 118 -3.70 -14.50 -12.27
CA GLY A 118 -4.81 -15.13 -12.97
C GLY A 118 -5.75 -15.98 -12.10
N GLY A 119 -5.45 -16.15 -10.81
CA GLY A 119 -6.28 -16.90 -9.86
C GLY A 119 -6.66 -16.10 -8.63
N LEU A 120 -7.69 -16.54 -7.90
CA LEU A 120 -8.06 -15.97 -6.60
C LEU A 120 -7.30 -16.71 -5.49
N SER A 121 -6.04 -16.32 -5.26
CA SER A 121 -5.19 -16.99 -4.28
C SER A 121 -4.14 -16.07 -3.66
N HIS A 122 -3.80 -16.31 -2.39
CA HIS A 122 -2.83 -15.51 -1.65
C HIS A 122 -1.65 -16.36 -1.17
N PRO A 123 -0.73 -16.78 -2.08
CA PRO A 123 0.37 -17.65 -1.71
C PRO A 123 1.42 -16.94 -0.83
N ILE A 124 2.34 -17.69 -0.23
CA ILE A 124 3.39 -17.12 0.64
C ILE A 124 4.30 -16.10 -0.06
N TYR A 125 4.41 -16.19 -1.39
CA TYR A 125 5.19 -15.26 -2.20
C TYR A 125 4.41 -14.02 -2.64
N TYR A 126 3.12 -13.88 -2.26
CA TYR A 126 2.25 -12.76 -2.61
C TYR A 126 2.90 -11.39 -2.34
N MET A 127 3.41 -11.18 -1.12
CA MET A 127 3.99 -9.88 -0.72
C MET A 127 5.25 -9.55 -1.51
N ALA A 128 6.10 -10.56 -1.73
CA ALA A 128 7.32 -10.40 -2.52
C ALA A 128 7.00 -10.11 -3.99
N THR A 129 6.03 -10.81 -4.57
CA THR A 129 5.57 -10.56 -5.94
C THR A 129 5.03 -9.15 -6.07
N TYR A 130 4.16 -8.68 -5.16
CA TYR A 130 3.65 -7.31 -5.21
C TYR A 130 4.77 -6.28 -5.15
N VAL A 131 5.73 -6.41 -4.23
CA VAL A 131 6.91 -5.53 -4.17
C VAL A 131 7.67 -5.52 -5.49
N VAL A 132 7.85 -6.68 -6.13
CA VAL A 132 8.50 -6.76 -7.44
C VAL A 132 7.68 -6.05 -8.50
N VAL A 133 6.40 -6.38 -8.69
CA VAL A 133 5.60 -5.88 -9.82
C VAL A 133 5.15 -4.42 -9.67
N THR A 134 5.16 -3.86 -8.46
CA THR A 134 4.82 -2.45 -8.21
C THR A 134 6.05 -1.55 -8.01
N THR A 135 7.26 -2.09 -8.13
CA THR A 135 8.50 -1.29 -8.07
C THR A 135 9.04 -1.10 -9.49
N PRO A 136 9.35 0.14 -9.92
CA PRO A 136 9.88 0.39 -11.26
C PRO A 136 11.14 -0.45 -11.58
N VAL A 137 11.25 -0.94 -12.82
CA VAL A 137 12.29 -1.94 -13.18
C VAL A 137 13.70 -1.42 -12.96
N LEU A 138 13.95 -0.14 -13.23
CA LEU A 138 15.25 0.47 -12.97
C LEU A 138 15.61 0.47 -11.47
N ILE A 139 14.61 0.63 -10.60
CA ILE A 139 14.79 0.52 -9.14
C ILE A 139 15.05 -0.92 -8.74
N LEU A 140 14.36 -1.90 -9.32
CA LEU A 140 14.66 -3.31 -9.06
C LEU A 140 16.09 -3.69 -9.45
N ALA A 141 16.57 -3.24 -10.60
CA ALA A 141 17.92 -3.52 -11.07
C ALA A 141 18.99 -2.93 -10.14
N THR A 142 18.81 -1.68 -9.72
CA THR A 142 19.74 -1.01 -8.79
C THR A 142 19.61 -1.55 -7.37
N LEU A 143 18.41 -1.93 -6.93
CA LEU A 143 18.17 -2.63 -5.67
C LEU A 143 18.91 -3.97 -5.64
N ALA A 144 18.84 -4.77 -6.70
CA ALA A 144 19.52 -6.07 -6.77
C ALA A 144 21.04 -5.90 -6.61
N LEU A 145 21.63 -4.90 -7.27
CA LEU A 145 23.06 -4.58 -7.10
C LEU A 145 23.38 -4.09 -5.68
N GLY A 146 22.52 -3.27 -5.09
CA GLY A 146 22.64 -2.81 -3.71
C GLY A 146 22.61 -3.96 -2.71
N VAL A 147 21.62 -4.84 -2.82
CA VAL A 147 21.48 -6.06 -2.02
C VAL A 147 22.71 -6.95 -2.17
N TYR A 148 23.16 -7.20 -3.41
CA TYR A 148 24.38 -7.97 -3.67
C TYR A 148 25.60 -7.36 -2.97
N TYR A 149 25.79 -6.04 -3.12
CA TYR A 149 26.90 -5.32 -2.51
C TYR A 149 26.86 -5.41 -0.97
N SER A 150 25.71 -5.09 -0.36
CA SER A 150 25.52 -5.14 1.09
C SER A 150 25.63 -6.55 1.66
N ALA A 151 25.22 -7.58 0.91
CA ALA A 151 25.37 -8.97 1.33
C ALA A 151 26.83 -9.45 1.34
N ARG A 152 27.66 -8.85 0.47
CA ARG A 152 29.13 -9.06 0.43
C ARG A 152 29.86 -8.24 1.48
N HIS A 153 29.35 -7.07 1.84
CA HIS A 153 29.96 -6.15 2.81
C HIS A 153 29.14 -6.14 4.09
N ARG A 154 29.34 -7.16 4.91
CA ARG A 154 28.51 -7.47 6.09
C ARG A 154 28.82 -6.61 7.32
N ASP A 155 29.01 -5.31 7.13
CA ASP A 155 29.07 -4.38 8.25
C ASP A 155 27.68 -4.15 8.86
N GLY A 156 27.65 -3.51 10.04
CA GLY A 156 26.42 -3.35 10.81
C GLY A 156 25.34 -2.56 10.06
N GLU A 157 25.71 -1.57 9.26
CA GLU A 157 24.78 -0.73 8.51
C GLU A 157 24.15 -1.51 7.35
N ASN A 158 24.98 -2.17 6.54
CA ASN A 158 24.54 -3.01 5.44
C ASN A 158 23.65 -4.17 5.89
N LEU A 159 24.03 -4.85 6.97
CA LEU A 159 23.21 -5.92 7.56
C LEU A 159 21.89 -5.38 8.13
N THR A 160 21.88 -4.16 8.68
CA THR A 160 20.66 -3.51 9.17
C THR A 160 19.68 -3.24 8.02
N LEU A 161 20.17 -2.71 6.89
CA LEU A 161 19.34 -2.48 5.71
C LEU A 161 18.77 -3.78 5.14
N LEU A 162 19.59 -4.83 5.07
CA LEU A 162 19.12 -6.16 4.63
C LEU A 162 18.09 -6.74 5.60
N ALA A 163 18.30 -6.64 6.91
CA ALA A 163 17.34 -7.08 7.90
C ALA A 163 16.02 -6.29 7.82
N TRP A 164 16.10 -4.97 7.61
CA TRP A 164 14.93 -4.10 7.44
C TRP A 164 14.15 -4.45 6.17
N LEU A 165 14.82 -4.80 5.07
CA LEU A 165 14.15 -5.30 3.87
C LEU A 165 13.51 -6.68 4.10
N LEU A 166 14.28 -7.63 4.63
CA LEU A 166 13.91 -9.05 4.63
C LEU A 166 12.96 -9.44 5.75
N ILE A 167 13.08 -8.86 6.95
CA ILE A 167 12.27 -9.28 8.11
C ILE A 167 10.78 -8.98 7.92
N PRO A 168 10.36 -7.74 7.59
CA PRO A 168 8.94 -7.47 7.38
C PRO A 168 8.39 -8.27 6.21
N LEU A 169 9.17 -8.41 5.13
CA LEU A 169 8.76 -9.21 3.97
C LEU A 169 8.53 -10.68 4.35
N PHE A 170 9.49 -11.28 5.07
CA PHE A 170 9.39 -12.66 5.55
C PHE A 170 8.21 -12.84 6.50
N VAL A 171 8.03 -11.96 7.50
CA VAL A 171 6.94 -12.08 8.47
C VAL A 171 5.57 -11.98 7.79
N TYR A 172 5.39 -11.01 6.87
CA TYR A 172 4.11 -10.83 6.18
C TYR A 172 3.84 -11.84 5.06
N SER A 173 4.86 -12.53 4.55
CA SER A 173 4.68 -13.68 3.67
C SER A 173 3.90 -14.84 4.32
N PHE A 174 3.99 -14.99 5.65
CA PHE A 174 3.25 -16.03 6.40
C PHE A 174 2.02 -15.48 7.13
N TYR A 175 1.81 -14.16 7.12
CA TYR A 175 0.65 -13.56 7.75
C TYR A 175 -0.62 -13.91 6.98
N HIS A 176 -1.70 -14.29 7.67
CA HIS A 176 -2.90 -14.81 7.02
C HIS A 176 -3.56 -13.78 6.08
N PHE A 177 -3.68 -12.52 6.50
CA PHE A 177 -4.30 -11.46 5.69
C PHE A 177 -3.32 -10.90 4.65
N ARG A 178 -3.21 -11.58 3.52
CA ARG A 178 -2.44 -11.14 2.34
C ARG A 178 -3.40 -10.59 1.31
N GLN A 179 -3.59 -9.27 1.32
CA GLN A 179 -4.54 -8.57 0.45
C GLN A 179 -4.10 -7.11 0.24
N ALA A 180 -4.76 -6.40 -0.68
CA ALA A 180 -4.55 -4.98 -0.95
C ALA A 180 -3.08 -4.64 -1.30
N GLY A 181 -2.44 -5.52 -2.06
CA GLY A 181 -1.10 -5.32 -2.63
C GLY A 181 0.03 -5.22 -1.60
N PRO A 182 1.06 -4.37 -1.82
CA PRO A 182 2.26 -4.31 -0.99
C PRO A 182 2.05 -3.57 0.35
N ARG A 183 0.82 -3.18 0.69
CA ARG A 183 0.53 -2.21 1.76
C ARG A 183 0.91 -2.70 3.16
N TYR A 184 0.87 -4.01 3.39
CA TYR A 184 1.31 -4.60 4.66
C TYR A 184 2.81 -4.54 4.84
N VAL A 185 3.57 -4.54 3.75
CA VAL A 185 5.03 -4.48 3.74
C VAL A 185 5.57 -3.09 3.37
N ILE A 186 4.73 -2.06 3.31
CA ILE A 186 5.15 -0.72 2.85
C ILE A 186 6.34 -0.16 3.66
N MET A 187 6.50 -0.54 4.92
CA MET A 187 7.61 -0.11 5.78
C MET A 187 9.00 -0.51 5.26
N ILE A 188 9.11 -1.39 4.26
CA ILE A 188 10.39 -1.76 3.64
C ILE A 188 10.91 -0.72 2.64
N TYR A 189 10.05 0.15 2.09
CA TYR A 189 10.44 1.04 0.99
C TYR A 189 11.60 2.02 1.31
N PRO A 190 11.78 2.50 2.56
CA PRO A 190 12.99 3.25 2.92
C PRO A 190 14.27 2.40 2.78
N ALA A 191 14.24 1.13 3.19
CA ALA A 191 15.37 0.21 2.99
C ALA A 191 15.58 -0.09 1.50
N VAL A 192 14.50 -0.29 0.73
CA VAL A 192 14.56 -0.44 -0.74
C VAL A 192 15.25 0.77 -1.37
N ALA A 193 14.85 1.99 -1.02
CA ALA A 193 15.43 3.21 -1.55
C ALA A 193 16.91 3.37 -1.18
N MET A 194 17.30 3.06 0.06
CA MET A 194 18.70 3.12 0.49
C MET A 194 19.57 2.06 -0.21
N LEU A 195 19.07 0.82 -0.35
CA LEU A 195 19.78 -0.25 -1.06
C LEU A 195 19.87 0.05 -2.56
N ALA A 196 18.80 0.52 -3.20
CA ALA A 196 18.85 0.99 -4.58
C ALA A 196 19.86 2.14 -4.75
N GLY A 197 19.90 3.08 -3.80
CA GLY A 197 20.88 4.16 -3.73
C GLY A 197 22.34 3.66 -3.66
N ILE A 198 22.60 2.59 -2.90
CA ILE A 198 23.91 1.91 -2.89
C ILE A 198 24.22 1.36 -4.29
N GLY A 199 23.27 0.70 -4.96
CA GLY A 199 23.44 0.22 -6.33
C GLY A 199 23.75 1.34 -7.33
N ILE A 200 22.98 2.42 -7.29
CA ILE A 200 23.20 3.63 -8.10
C ILE A 200 24.59 4.21 -7.85
N HIS A 201 25.01 4.34 -6.59
CA HIS A 201 26.33 4.81 -6.23
C HIS A 201 27.43 3.92 -6.82
N ARG A 202 27.27 2.58 -6.77
CA ARG A 202 28.24 1.64 -7.34
C ARG A 202 28.40 1.82 -8.84
N ILE A 203 27.30 1.90 -9.58
CA ILE A 203 27.33 2.13 -11.04
C ILE A 203 27.98 3.48 -11.35
N SER A 204 27.58 4.53 -10.64
CA SER A 204 28.10 5.90 -10.83
C SER A 204 29.61 5.99 -10.56
N SER A 205 30.07 5.36 -9.48
CA SER A 205 31.49 5.34 -9.09
C SER A 205 32.35 4.55 -10.07
N TRP A 206 31.83 3.43 -10.59
CA TRP A 206 32.50 2.61 -11.59
C TRP A 206 32.64 3.37 -12.93
N LEU A 207 31.56 3.96 -13.43
CA LEU A 207 31.56 4.70 -14.70
C LEU A 207 32.43 5.96 -14.66
N SER A 208 32.45 6.67 -13.52
CA SER A 208 33.23 7.90 -13.39
C SER A 208 34.73 7.66 -13.17
N GLY A 209 35.16 6.44 -12.86
CA GLY A 209 36.56 6.13 -12.57
C GLY A 209 37.14 7.02 -11.46
N MET A 210 36.33 7.28 -10.43
CA MET A 210 36.63 8.28 -9.40
C MET A 210 37.77 7.83 -8.48
N HIS A 211 38.97 8.35 -8.73
CA HIS A 211 40.10 8.40 -7.77
C HIS A 211 40.51 9.85 -7.43
N ARG A 212 40.03 10.85 -8.19
CA ARG A 212 40.20 12.30 -7.97
C ARG A 212 39.00 13.07 -8.55
N PHE A 213 38.58 14.16 -7.90
CA PHE A 213 37.46 15.01 -8.34
C PHE A 213 37.91 15.99 -9.45
N ASN A 214 37.31 15.86 -10.63
CA ASN A 214 37.31 16.91 -11.65
C ASN A 214 35.87 17.08 -12.20
N ALA A 215 35.56 18.22 -12.81
CA ALA A 215 34.20 18.57 -13.23
C ALA A 215 33.56 17.49 -14.13
N ARG A 216 34.34 16.90 -15.06
CA ARG A 216 33.87 15.85 -15.97
C ARG A 216 33.47 14.58 -15.22
N LYS A 217 34.30 14.11 -14.28
CA LYS A 217 34.01 12.90 -13.49
C LYS A 217 32.81 13.11 -12.56
N THR A 218 32.68 14.30 -11.97
CA THR A 218 31.49 14.67 -11.18
C THR A 218 30.22 14.66 -12.04
N ALA A 219 30.27 15.20 -13.26
CA ALA A 219 29.13 15.17 -14.18
C ALA A 219 28.71 13.73 -14.52
N VAL A 220 29.67 12.85 -14.83
CA VAL A 220 29.39 11.42 -15.10
C VAL A 220 28.82 10.72 -13.87
N TYR A 221 29.35 11.02 -12.68
CA TYR A 221 28.83 10.46 -11.42
C TYR A 221 27.38 10.90 -11.16
N MET A 222 27.04 12.16 -11.42
CA MET A 222 25.68 12.70 -11.21
C MET A 222 24.69 12.32 -12.31
N ALA A 223 25.17 11.90 -13.49
CA ALA A 223 24.30 11.52 -14.60
C ALA A 223 23.39 10.34 -14.27
N ILE A 224 23.90 9.31 -13.57
CA ILE A 224 23.11 8.11 -13.26
C ILE A 224 21.97 8.40 -12.27
N PRO A 225 22.20 9.05 -11.09
CA PRO A 225 21.11 9.48 -10.24
C PRO A 225 20.10 10.37 -10.96
N PHE A 226 20.57 11.26 -11.84
CA PHE A 226 19.69 12.14 -12.62
C PHE A 226 18.81 11.37 -13.62
N ILE A 227 19.37 10.39 -14.34
CA ILE A 227 18.61 9.50 -15.23
C ILE A 227 17.55 8.73 -14.44
N VAL A 228 17.91 8.18 -13.28
CA VAL A 228 16.95 7.48 -12.41
C VAL A 228 15.84 8.43 -11.96
N PHE A 229 16.18 9.66 -11.55
CA PHE A 229 15.20 10.67 -11.17
C PHE A 229 14.23 11.01 -12.32
N VAL A 230 14.75 11.26 -13.53
CA VAL A 230 13.92 11.55 -14.71
C VAL A 230 13.02 10.37 -15.06
N TYR A 231 13.54 9.14 -14.98
CA TYR A 231 12.75 7.93 -15.21
C TYR A 231 11.61 7.80 -14.19
N LEU A 232 11.89 7.97 -12.90
CA LEU A 232 10.85 7.92 -11.86
C LEU A 232 9.80 9.01 -12.05
N LEU A 233 10.22 10.23 -12.40
CA LEU A 233 9.29 11.32 -12.70
C LEU A 233 8.40 10.98 -13.91
N ALA A 234 8.97 10.37 -14.95
CA ALA A 234 8.20 9.93 -16.11
C ALA A 234 7.18 8.84 -15.74
N VAL A 235 7.58 7.88 -14.89
CA VAL A 235 6.67 6.87 -14.33
C VAL A 235 5.52 7.54 -13.58
N ASP A 236 5.80 8.43 -12.63
CA ASP A 236 4.78 9.13 -11.83
C ASP A 236 3.81 9.93 -12.72
N VAL A 237 4.34 10.65 -13.71
CA VAL A 237 3.51 11.41 -14.66
C VAL A 237 2.63 10.48 -15.50
N SER A 238 3.16 9.31 -15.91
CA SER A 238 2.45 8.38 -16.79
C SER A 238 1.25 7.69 -16.14
N VAL A 239 1.21 7.60 -14.81
CA VAL A 239 0.08 7.01 -14.06
C VAL A 239 -0.72 8.05 -13.29
N HIS A 240 -0.37 9.34 -13.37
CA HIS A 240 -1.11 10.38 -12.69
C HIS A 240 -2.58 10.42 -13.13
N PRO A 241 -3.55 10.55 -12.21
CA PRO A 241 -3.44 10.66 -10.75
C PRO A 241 -3.55 9.33 -9.96
N TYR A 242 -3.48 8.19 -10.64
CA TYR A 242 -3.80 6.83 -10.16
C TYR A 242 -2.55 6.03 -9.77
N TYR A 243 -1.83 6.53 -8.77
CA TYR A 243 -0.53 5.96 -8.36
C TYR A 243 -0.66 4.57 -7.72
N LEU A 244 -1.82 4.24 -7.15
CA LEU A 244 -2.03 2.94 -6.51
C LEU A 244 -2.17 1.81 -7.52
N ASP A 245 -2.55 2.14 -8.75
CA ASP A 245 -2.71 1.20 -9.85
C ASP A 245 -1.48 1.12 -10.77
N TYR A 246 -0.31 1.62 -10.33
CA TYR A 246 0.94 1.42 -11.05
C TYR A 246 1.40 -0.04 -10.99
N TYR A 247 1.66 -0.60 -12.16
CA TYR A 247 2.35 -1.86 -12.37
C TYR A 247 3.50 -1.65 -13.34
N ASN A 248 4.64 -2.29 -13.06
CA ASN A 248 5.87 -2.05 -13.79
C ASN A 248 5.91 -2.74 -15.17
N GLU A 249 6.99 -2.49 -15.89
CA GLU A 249 7.22 -2.94 -17.25
C GLU A 249 7.35 -4.47 -17.37
N LEU A 250 7.71 -5.19 -16.28
CA LEU A 250 7.82 -6.66 -16.31
C LEU A 250 6.48 -7.35 -16.50
N VAL A 251 5.40 -6.70 -16.07
CA VAL A 251 4.03 -7.22 -16.19
C VAL A 251 3.23 -6.50 -17.26
N GLY A 252 3.87 -5.67 -18.09
CA GLY A 252 3.24 -4.97 -19.21
C GLY A 252 2.36 -3.78 -18.81
N GLY A 253 2.51 -3.27 -17.58
CA GLY A 253 1.73 -2.14 -17.08
C GLY A 253 0.28 -2.47 -16.68
N PRO A 254 -0.48 -1.46 -16.24
CA PRO A 254 -1.83 -1.64 -15.68
C PRO A 254 -2.79 -2.34 -16.65
N GLY A 255 -2.79 -1.95 -17.93
CA GLY A 255 -3.71 -2.53 -18.93
C GLY A 255 -3.52 -4.04 -19.11
N ASN A 256 -2.27 -4.52 -19.15
CA ASN A 256 -1.99 -5.95 -19.25
C ASN A 256 -2.40 -6.70 -17.97
N VAL A 257 -2.17 -6.08 -16.80
CA VAL A 257 -2.59 -6.63 -15.51
C VAL A 257 -4.10 -6.80 -15.43
N TYR A 258 -4.87 -5.81 -15.89
CA TYR A 258 -6.33 -5.90 -15.97
C TYR A 258 -6.79 -7.00 -16.94
N ASN A 259 -6.31 -6.96 -18.19
CA ASN A 259 -6.78 -7.86 -19.25
C ASN A 259 -6.51 -9.35 -18.96
N ASN A 260 -5.46 -9.65 -18.20
CA ASN A 260 -5.08 -11.03 -17.86
C ASN A 260 -5.42 -11.39 -16.41
N HIS A 261 -6.17 -10.54 -15.70
CA HIS A 261 -6.52 -10.75 -14.29
C HIS A 261 -5.30 -11.09 -13.40
N MET A 262 -4.17 -10.40 -13.64
CA MET A 262 -2.92 -10.73 -12.96
C MET A 262 -2.90 -10.22 -11.53
N PHE A 263 -3.44 -9.04 -11.27
CA PHE A 263 -3.46 -8.40 -9.96
C PHE A 263 -4.69 -7.50 -9.83
N ALA A 264 -4.98 -7.06 -8.62
CA ALA A 264 -6.11 -6.16 -8.37
C ALA A 264 -5.84 -4.73 -8.90
N ILE A 265 -6.82 -4.17 -9.60
CA ILE A 265 -6.84 -2.82 -10.20
C ILE A 265 -8.02 -2.04 -9.60
N GLY A 266 -7.93 -0.71 -9.59
CA GLY A 266 -8.91 0.18 -8.96
C GLY A 266 -8.74 0.22 -7.45
N GLN A 267 -7.49 0.11 -6.99
CA GLN A 267 -7.16 0.04 -5.57
C GLN A 267 -7.79 1.21 -4.81
N TRP A 268 -8.48 0.89 -3.72
CA TRP A 268 -9.14 1.89 -2.87
C TRP A 268 -10.15 2.80 -3.57
N GLY A 269 -10.73 2.34 -4.69
CA GLY A 269 -11.78 3.09 -5.37
C GLY A 269 -11.24 4.22 -6.25
N GLU A 270 -10.02 4.10 -6.76
CA GLU A 270 -9.54 4.95 -7.85
C GLU A 270 -10.55 4.92 -9.02
N GLY A 271 -10.80 6.09 -9.62
CA GLY A 271 -11.80 6.29 -10.68
C GLY A 271 -13.21 6.66 -10.20
N ILE A 272 -13.62 6.29 -8.98
CA ILE A 272 -14.98 6.56 -8.47
C ILE A 272 -15.28 8.06 -8.36
N GLY A 273 -14.33 8.82 -7.79
CA GLY A 273 -14.51 10.26 -7.58
C GLY A 273 -14.58 11.00 -8.91
N GLU A 274 -13.76 10.60 -9.87
CA GLU A 274 -13.69 11.15 -11.21
C GLU A 274 -14.98 10.85 -12.01
N ALA A 275 -15.57 9.66 -11.81
CA ALA A 275 -16.88 9.30 -12.38
C ALA A 275 -18.00 10.19 -11.81
N ALA A 276 -18.00 10.41 -10.49
CA ALA A 276 -18.95 11.31 -9.85
C ALA A 276 -18.78 12.78 -10.32
N PHE A 277 -17.55 13.27 -10.48
CA PHE A 277 -17.30 14.61 -11.02
C PHE A 277 -17.75 14.77 -12.47
N TRP A 278 -17.57 13.71 -13.26
CA TRP A 278 -18.08 13.67 -14.62
C TRP A 278 -19.61 13.78 -14.62
N LEU A 279 -20.30 13.03 -13.76
CA LEU A 279 -21.76 13.12 -13.61
C LEU A 279 -22.23 14.51 -13.21
N ASN A 280 -21.59 15.15 -12.23
CA ASN A 280 -21.92 16.53 -11.85
C ASN A 280 -21.92 17.48 -13.05
N SER A 281 -21.00 17.27 -13.99
CA SER A 281 -20.82 18.17 -15.14
C SER A 281 -21.71 17.82 -16.33
N ASN A 282 -22.18 16.58 -16.46
CA ASN A 282 -22.80 16.06 -17.69
C ASN A 282 -24.21 15.48 -17.50
N ALA A 283 -24.60 15.12 -16.27
CA ALA A 283 -25.91 14.52 -16.03
C ALA A 283 -27.05 15.53 -16.24
N LYS A 284 -28.21 15.07 -16.73
CA LYS A 284 -29.40 15.92 -16.89
C LYS A 284 -29.88 16.45 -15.52
N PRO A 285 -30.58 17.60 -15.49
CA PRO A 285 -31.13 18.12 -14.24
C PRO A 285 -32.12 17.15 -13.58
N ASN A 286 -32.11 17.08 -12.25
CA ASN A 286 -33.02 16.23 -11.45
C ASN A 286 -32.91 14.72 -11.74
N SER A 287 -31.76 14.26 -12.23
CA SER A 287 -31.53 12.85 -12.51
C SER A 287 -31.15 12.04 -11.27
N THR A 288 -31.42 10.75 -11.35
CA THR A 288 -31.05 9.74 -10.36
C THR A 288 -29.73 9.05 -10.75
N VAL A 289 -28.93 8.68 -9.75
CA VAL A 289 -27.64 7.98 -9.92
C VAL A 289 -27.59 6.76 -9.00
N GLN A 290 -27.11 5.64 -9.51
CA GLN A 290 -26.83 4.43 -8.73
C GLN A 290 -25.35 4.05 -8.83
N TYR A 291 -24.69 3.82 -7.70
CA TYR A 291 -23.26 3.53 -7.61
C TYR A 291 -23.00 2.10 -7.14
N PHE A 292 -22.68 1.23 -8.08
CA PHE A 292 -22.22 -0.12 -7.85
C PHE A 292 -20.70 -0.14 -7.70
N VAL A 293 -20.21 0.33 -6.55
CA VAL A 293 -18.78 0.58 -6.33
C VAL A 293 -18.30 0.12 -4.95
N GLN A 294 -17.03 -0.30 -4.88
CA GLN A 294 -16.34 -0.61 -3.63
C GLN A 294 -14.93 0.04 -3.59
N PRO A 295 -14.54 0.70 -2.49
CA PRO A 295 -15.33 0.93 -1.29
C PRO A 295 -16.34 2.08 -1.43
N ARG A 296 -17.52 1.93 -0.83
CA ARG A 296 -18.59 2.94 -0.93
C ARG A 296 -18.22 4.32 -0.36
N HIS A 297 -17.36 4.35 0.67
CA HIS A 297 -16.89 5.61 1.25
C HIS A 297 -16.00 6.44 0.30
N ALA A 298 -15.56 5.87 -0.83
CA ALA A 298 -14.84 6.61 -1.87
C ALA A 298 -15.76 7.49 -2.74
N VAL A 299 -17.07 7.25 -2.68
CA VAL A 299 -18.06 8.09 -3.35
C VAL A 299 -18.09 9.45 -2.66
N PRO A 300 -18.04 10.56 -3.42
CA PRO A 300 -18.06 11.87 -2.81
C PRO A 300 -19.28 12.06 -1.91
N PHE A 301 -19.08 12.73 -0.78
CA PHE A 301 -20.18 13.16 0.09
C PHE A 301 -21.22 13.96 -0.72
N PRO A 302 -22.50 14.00 -0.29
CA PRO A 302 -23.54 14.79 -0.95
C PRO A 302 -23.13 16.24 -1.21
N SER A 303 -22.29 16.84 -0.35
CA SER A 303 -21.74 18.19 -0.53
C SER A 303 -20.82 18.37 -1.75
N ARG A 304 -20.33 17.28 -2.34
CA ARG A 304 -19.52 17.25 -3.56
C ARG A 304 -20.29 16.72 -4.77
N MET A 305 -21.53 16.27 -4.59
CA MET A 305 -22.43 15.98 -5.69
C MET A 305 -23.25 17.22 -6.04
N ARG A 306 -23.67 17.33 -7.30
CA ARG A 306 -24.58 18.41 -7.73
C ARG A 306 -25.90 18.26 -6.97
N ALA A 307 -26.45 19.36 -6.44
CA ALA A 307 -27.54 19.32 -5.46
C ALA A 307 -28.86 18.72 -5.97
N ASP A 308 -29.06 18.68 -7.28
CA ASP A 308 -30.23 18.12 -7.98
C ASP A 308 -30.03 16.65 -8.40
N LEU A 309 -28.83 16.08 -8.23
CA LEU A 309 -28.62 14.64 -8.46
C LEU A 309 -29.03 13.84 -7.24
N THR A 310 -29.87 12.84 -7.45
CA THR A 310 -30.36 11.97 -6.37
C THR A 310 -29.64 10.62 -6.41
N ASP A 311 -28.84 10.33 -5.40
CA ASP A 311 -28.21 9.03 -5.25
C ASP A 311 -29.23 8.00 -4.71
N ILE A 312 -29.61 7.03 -5.55
CA ILE A 312 -30.56 5.95 -5.24
C ILE A 312 -29.86 4.58 -5.10
N THR A 313 -28.54 4.57 -4.88
CA THR A 313 -27.74 3.35 -4.71
C THR A 313 -28.36 2.37 -3.72
N PRO A 314 -28.32 1.03 -3.97
CA PRO A 314 -28.79 0.08 -2.98
C PRO A 314 -28.07 0.24 -1.63
N PHE A 315 -28.70 -0.29 -0.58
CA PHE A 315 -28.23 -0.30 0.80
C PHE A 315 -26.73 -0.58 0.90
N ILE A 316 -26.09 0.12 1.84
CA ILE A 316 -24.78 -0.26 2.38
C ILE A 316 -24.85 -1.75 2.67
N PRO A 317 -24.04 -2.60 2.03
CA PRO A 317 -23.96 -3.98 2.45
C PRO A 317 -23.59 -3.94 3.93
N LYS A 318 -24.52 -4.35 4.81
CA LYS A 318 -24.19 -4.45 6.23
C LYS A 318 -22.97 -5.35 6.30
N TYR A 319 -21.92 -4.91 6.98
CA TYR A 319 -21.08 -5.84 7.71
C TYR A 319 -22.02 -6.55 8.69
N ILE A 320 -22.68 -7.62 8.25
CA ILE A 320 -23.44 -8.48 9.14
C ILE A 320 -22.39 -9.31 9.85
N SER A 321 -22.10 -8.91 11.08
CA SER A 321 -21.42 -9.79 12.03
C SER A 321 -22.13 -11.14 12.05
N GLY A 322 -21.43 -12.21 11.66
CA GLY A 322 -21.81 -13.57 12.06
C GLY A 322 -22.35 -14.53 10.99
N THR A 323 -22.10 -14.36 9.70
CA THR A 323 -22.37 -15.44 8.71
C THR A 323 -21.11 -15.79 7.92
N GLU A 324 -20.67 -17.05 8.03
CA GLU A 324 -19.49 -17.67 7.39
C GLU A 324 -19.54 -17.77 5.86
N ASN A 325 -20.46 -17.07 5.19
CA ASN A 325 -20.47 -16.93 3.73
C ASN A 325 -20.92 -15.52 3.38
N ILE A 326 -19.99 -14.72 2.85
CA ILE A 326 -20.30 -13.44 2.20
C ILE A 326 -20.88 -13.77 0.82
N ASN A 327 -22.09 -14.34 0.78
CA ASN A 327 -22.89 -14.24 -0.43
C ASN A 327 -23.51 -12.85 -0.40
N TRP A 328 -22.87 -11.91 -1.09
CA TRP A 328 -23.55 -10.69 -1.49
C TRP A 328 -24.77 -11.11 -2.31
N ASP A 329 -25.94 -11.16 -1.69
CA ASP A 329 -27.18 -11.40 -2.44
C ASP A 329 -27.53 -10.12 -3.20
N MET A 330 -26.78 -9.88 -4.27
CA MET A 330 -27.02 -8.87 -5.28
C MET A 330 -27.81 -9.45 -6.46
N THR A 331 -28.33 -10.68 -6.33
CA THR A 331 -29.16 -11.32 -7.35
C THR A 331 -30.52 -10.64 -7.53
N ASN A 332 -30.81 -9.63 -6.70
CA ASN A 332 -32.08 -8.91 -6.66
C ASN A 332 -31.89 -7.37 -6.70
N VAL A 333 -30.89 -6.87 -7.44
CA VAL A 333 -30.75 -5.43 -7.70
C VAL A 333 -30.88 -5.17 -9.20
N THR A 334 -32.10 -4.84 -9.63
CA THR A 334 -32.32 -4.28 -10.97
C THR A 334 -31.99 -2.78 -10.91
N PRO A 335 -31.07 -2.27 -11.75
CA PRO A 335 -30.76 -0.85 -11.70
C PRO A 335 -31.89 0.00 -12.27
N GLU A 336 -32.35 1.00 -11.53
CA GLU A 336 -33.52 1.84 -11.90
C GLU A 336 -33.17 3.30 -12.21
N ALA A 337 -31.92 3.70 -11.99
CA ALA A 337 -31.48 5.08 -12.10
C ALA A 337 -31.35 5.58 -13.55
N ASP A 338 -31.33 6.90 -13.73
CA ASP A 338 -31.00 7.52 -15.01
C ASP A 338 -29.52 7.31 -15.38
N TYR A 339 -28.66 7.22 -14.37
CA TYR A 339 -27.23 6.97 -14.49
C TYR A 339 -26.74 5.87 -13.55
N LEU A 340 -25.79 5.09 -14.03
CA LEU A 340 -25.13 4.04 -13.27
C LEU A 340 -23.62 4.27 -13.23
N VAL A 341 -23.00 4.07 -12.07
CA VAL A 341 -21.55 4.08 -11.91
C VAL A 341 -21.11 2.72 -11.39
N GLU A 342 -20.12 2.14 -12.04
CA GLU A 342 -19.51 0.87 -11.67
C GLU A 342 -17.99 1.05 -11.55
N ASN A 343 -17.33 0.37 -10.61
CA ASN A 343 -15.87 0.34 -10.54
C ASN A 343 -15.29 -1.05 -10.77
N THR A 344 -13.98 -1.10 -11.00
CA THR A 344 -13.28 -2.34 -11.39
C THR A 344 -13.46 -3.48 -10.40
N PHE A 345 -13.44 -3.19 -9.11
CA PHE A 345 -13.76 -4.19 -8.09
C PHE A 345 -15.14 -4.79 -8.33
N PHE A 346 -16.17 -3.95 -8.45
CA PHE A 346 -17.53 -4.43 -8.64
C PHE A 346 -17.66 -5.26 -9.92
N ARG A 347 -17.07 -4.80 -11.02
CA ARG A 347 -17.14 -5.49 -12.31
C ARG A 347 -16.51 -6.87 -12.29
N LEU A 348 -15.34 -6.99 -11.66
CA LEU A 348 -14.55 -8.23 -11.65
C LEU A 348 -15.12 -9.31 -10.72
N TYR A 349 -15.85 -8.92 -9.67
CA TYR A 349 -16.33 -9.87 -8.65
C TYR A 349 -17.85 -10.10 -8.69
N MET A 350 -18.57 -9.50 -9.64
CA MET A 350 -20.01 -9.68 -9.84
C MET A 350 -20.38 -10.77 -10.85
N ASN A 351 -21.60 -11.29 -10.71
CA ASN A 351 -22.11 -12.34 -11.59
C ASN A 351 -22.42 -11.82 -13.01
N GLU A 352 -22.38 -12.73 -13.98
CA GLU A 352 -22.63 -12.40 -15.39
C GLU A 352 -24.04 -11.88 -15.65
N SER A 353 -25.04 -12.31 -14.86
CA SER A 353 -26.43 -11.84 -14.99
C SER A 353 -26.58 -10.35 -14.73
N PHE A 354 -25.87 -9.80 -13.74
CA PHE A 354 -25.88 -8.36 -13.47
C PHE A 354 -25.32 -7.56 -14.65
N HIS A 355 -24.23 -8.04 -15.25
CA HIS A 355 -23.63 -7.41 -16.42
C HIS A 355 -24.53 -7.48 -17.66
N ALA A 356 -25.29 -8.57 -17.80
CA ALA A 356 -26.28 -8.70 -18.85
C ALA A 356 -27.43 -7.69 -18.69
N ASP A 357 -27.92 -7.46 -17.47
CA ASP A 357 -28.97 -6.47 -17.18
C ASP A 357 -28.52 -5.04 -17.50
N ILE A 358 -27.28 -4.68 -17.12
CA ILE A 358 -26.67 -3.40 -17.50
C ILE A 358 -26.59 -3.28 -19.02
N ALA A 359 -26.03 -4.28 -19.71
CA ALA A 359 -25.89 -4.24 -21.16
C ALA A 359 -27.24 -4.13 -21.91
N GLY A 360 -28.29 -4.73 -21.35
CA GLY A 360 -29.66 -4.64 -21.86
C GLY A 360 -30.25 -3.24 -21.72
N SER A 361 -30.14 -2.63 -20.54
CA SER A 361 -30.91 -1.43 -20.17
C SER A 361 -30.13 -0.12 -20.21
N TYR A 362 -28.80 -0.16 -20.29
CA TYR A 362 -27.92 1.00 -20.20
C TYR A 362 -26.93 1.09 -21.36
N GLU A 363 -26.50 2.30 -21.67
CA GLU A 363 -25.44 2.62 -22.63
C GLU A 363 -24.23 3.19 -21.91
N LEU A 364 -23.02 2.71 -22.23
CA LEU A 364 -21.77 3.21 -21.68
C LEU A 364 -21.44 4.57 -22.29
N ILE A 365 -21.32 5.60 -21.45
CA ILE A 365 -21.07 6.99 -21.89
C ILE A 365 -19.70 7.52 -21.47
N LYS A 366 -19.08 6.91 -20.44
CA LYS A 366 -17.74 7.31 -19.98
C LYS A 366 -17.01 6.14 -19.35
N THR A 367 -15.76 5.96 -19.75
CA THR A 367 -14.78 5.13 -19.05
C THR A 367 -13.73 6.03 -18.42
N ILE A 368 -13.31 5.67 -17.21
CA ILE A 368 -12.16 6.23 -16.52
C ILE A 368 -11.13 5.13 -16.42
N ASP A 369 -9.94 5.37 -16.96
CA ASP A 369 -8.88 4.38 -17.08
C ASP A 369 -7.50 4.98 -16.78
N VAL A 370 -6.54 4.08 -16.53
CA VAL A 370 -5.11 4.37 -16.43
C VAL A 370 -4.35 3.40 -17.32
N GLN A 371 -3.66 3.92 -18.32
CA GLN A 371 -2.83 3.11 -19.23
C GLN A 371 -3.58 1.89 -19.82
N GLY A 372 -4.85 2.08 -20.19
CA GLY A 372 -5.70 1.03 -20.74
C GLY A 372 -6.34 0.08 -19.73
N ALA A 373 -6.08 0.26 -18.42
CA ALA A 373 -6.81 -0.42 -17.36
C ALA A 373 -8.01 0.43 -16.91
N PRO A 374 -9.25 -0.03 -17.13
CA PRO A 374 -10.41 0.69 -16.64
C PRO A 374 -10.46 0.64 -15.11
N LEU A 375 -10.88 1.74 -14.51
CA LEU A 375 -11.03 1.98 -13.08
C LEU A 375 -12.51 2.17 -12.70
N ALA A 376 -13.25 2.88 -13.54
CA ALA A 376 -14.69 3.07 -13.41
C ALA A 376 -15.40 3.29 -14.74
N TRP A 377 -16.68 2.97 -14.77
CA TRP A 377 -17.58 3.18 -15.89
C TRP A 377 -18.79 4.00 -15.45
N VAL A 378 -19.27 4.85 -16.34
CA VAL A 378 -20.53 5.57 -16.20
C VAL A 378 -21.42 5.17 -17.37
N TYR A 379 -22.65 4.82 -17.04
CA TYR A 379 -23.67 4.45 -18.00
C TYR A 379 -24.90 5.37 -17.87
N THR A 380 -25.68 5.52 -18.93
CA THR A 380 -27.00 6.14 -18.90
C THR A 380 -28.06 5.14 -19.34
N ARG A 381 -29.28 5.30 -18.84
CA ARG A 381 -30.41 4.47 -19.25
C ARG A 381 -30.80 4.73 -20.71
N LYS A 382 -31.07 3.67 -21.47
CA LYS A 382 -31.50 3.74 -22.88
C LYS A 382 -32.88 4.36 -23.06
#